data_AF-A0A673GG50-F1
#
_entry.id   AF-A0A673GG50-F1
#
_cell.length_a   1.000
_cell.length_b   1.000
_cell.length_c   1.000
_cell.angle_alpha   90.00
_cell.angle_beta   90.00
_cell.angle_gamma   90.00
#
_symmetry.space_group_name_H-M   'P 1'
#
loop_
_entity.id
_entity.type
_entity.pdbx_description
1 polymer ?
#
loop_
_entity_poly.entity_id
_entity_poly.type
_entity_poly.pdbx_seq_one_letter_code
_entity_poly.pdbx_strand_id
1 'polypeptide(L)'
;MSDSLVCVSDYERQAQTLLPKSVFDYYFSGADEQQTLRDNVAAFARYVTVHHHMNRLIPFCTLDFFPPRMANFETPDLAFSSKEGYGEDSGLAVYVTQAIDATVKWDDIAWLKRMTSLPVVVKGVLTAEDAKEALKYGLDGVPATIDVLPAVVEAVEGKVDVFMDGGVHKGTDVLKALALGAKAVFVGRPVLWALACEGDKGVSNVLQILRKELHLALALTGICIDLNNI
;
A
#
# COMPACT_ATOMS: atom_id res chain seq x y z
N MET A 1 24.07 23.38 -0.86
CA MET A 1 22.84 23.27 -0.06
C MET A 1 22.76 21.81 0.36
N SER A 2 22.48 21.48 1.62
CA SER A 2 22.30 20.07 1.99
C SER A 2 21.05 19.54 1.28
N ASP A 3 21.18 18.51 0.47
CA ASP A 3 20.05 17.82 -0.17
C ASP A 3 19.26 17.03 0.89
N SER A 4 18.54 17.76 1.75
CA SER A 4 17.69 17.15 2.76
C SER A 4 16.43 16.58 2.09
N LEU A 5 16.21 15.28 2.25
CA LEU A 5 15.01 14.59 1.80
C LEU A 5 13.87 14.91 2.76
N VAL A 6 12.87 15.66 2.30
CA VAL A 6 11.79 16.19 3.17
C VAL A 6 10.41 15.64 2.83
N CYS A 7 10.25 15.03 1.65
CA CYS A 7 9.03 14.34 1.25
C CYS A 7 9.32 13.02 0.52
N VAL A 8 8.29 12.18 0.36
CA VAL A 8 8.41 10.88 -0.32
C VAL A 8 8.95 11.00 -1.75
N SER A 9 8.57 12.05 -2.48
CA SER A 9 9.03 12.26 -3.86
C SER A 9 10.52 12.62 -3.96
N ASP A 10 11.13 13.14 -2.88
CA ASP A 10 12.58 13.38 -2.85
C ASP A 10 13.34 12.06 -2.79
N TYR A 11 12.85 11.11 -1.99
CA TYR A 11 13.39 9.75 -1.90
C TYR A 11 13.30 9.02 -3.23
N GLU A 12 12.17 9.12 -3.95
CA GLU A 12 12.05 8.52 -5.29
C GLU A 12 13.07 9.09 -6.28
N ARG A 13 13.20 10.43 -6.32
CA ARG A 13 14.15 11.11 -7.21
C ARG A 13 15.59 10.75 -6.89
N GLN A 14 15.94 10.64 -5.61
CA GLN A 14 17.28 10.25 -5.21
C GLN A 14 17.52 8.74 -5.47
N ALA A 15 16.53 7.88 -5.23
CA ALA A 15 16.64 6.46 -5.58
C ALA A 15 16.89 6.27 -7.08
N GLN A 16 16.29 7.11 -7.94
CA GLN A 16 16.54 7.09 -9.38
C GLN A 16 18.01 7.36 -9.76
N THR A 17 18.73 8.17 -8.98
CA THR A 17 20.15 8.45 -9.25
C THR A 17 21.10 7.41 -8.65
N LEU A 18 20.65 6.69 -7.62
CA LEU A 18 21.45 5.70 -6.90
C LEU A 18 21.31 4.28 -7.47
N LEU A 19 20.10 3.91 -7.89
CA LEU A 19 19.82 2.55 -8.35
C LEU A 19 20.26 2.34 -9.81
N PRO A 20 20.80 1.15 -10.15
CA PRO A 20 20.97 0.75 -11.54
C PRO A 20 19.64 0.86 -12.29
N LYS A 21 19.68 1.32 -13.54
CA LYS A 21 18.47 1.58 -14.35
C LYS A 21 17.50 0.39 -14.38
N SER A 22 18.00 -0.83 -14.58
CA SER A 22 17.17 -2.04 -14.60
C SER A 22 16.46 -2.31 -13.27
N VAL A 23 17.11 -2.04 -12.14
CA VAL A 23 16.56 -2.21 -10.79
C VAL A 23 15.51 -1.12 -10.52
N PHE A 24 15.82 0.13 -10.87
CA PHE A 24 14.87 1.22 -10.73
C PHE A 24 13.61 0.98 -11.58
N ASP A 25 13.78 0.64 -12.85
CA ASP A 25 12.67 0.39 -13.77
C ASP A 25 11.77 -0.76 -13.26
N TYR A 26 12.35 -1.80 -12.67
CA TYR A 26 11.60 -2.92 -12.09
C TYR A 26 10.64 -2.45 -10.97
N TYR A 27 11.12 -1.64 -10.03
CA TYR A 27 10.28 -1.15 -8.92
C TYR A 27 9.37 0.01 -9.32
N PHE A 28 9.80 0.83 -10.27
CA PHE A 28 9.06 2.02 -10.71
C PHE A 28 7.86 1.65 -11.60
N SER A 29 8.04 0.69 -12.50
CA SER A 29 7.06 0.41 -13.56
C SER A 29 5.72 -0.13 -13.03
N GLY A 30 4.69 0.09 -13.84
CA GLY A 30 3.39 -0.59 -13.78
C GLY A 30 3.21 -1.55 -14.95
N ALA A 31 2.06 -2.22 -15.00
CA ALA A 31 1.67 -3.05 -16.14
C ALA A 31 1.31 -2.21 -17.37
N ASP A 32 1.57 -2.75 -18.57
CA ASP A 32 1.20 -2.19 -19.87
C ASP A 32 1.57 -0.71 -20.02
N GLU A 33 0.65 0.15 -20.48
CA GLU A 33 0.85 1.60 -20.59
C GLU A 33 0.82 2.33 -19.23
N GLN A 34 0.83 1.60 -18.12
CA GLN A 34 0.92 2.09 -16.75
C GLN A 34 -0.24 3.03 -16.36
N GLN A 35 -1.41 2.83 -16.97
CA GLN A 35 -2.59 3.67 -16.73
C GLN A 35 -3.05 3.60 -15.27
N THR A 36 -3.29 2.40 -14.75
CA THR A 36 -3.68 2.19 -13.34
C THR A 36 -2.62 2.70 -12.36
N LEU A 37 -1.33 2.64 -12.73
CA LEU A 37 -0.27 3.21 -11.90
C LEU A 37 -0.44 4.73 -11.75
N ARG A 38 -0.64 5.45 -12.86
CA ARG A 38 -0.88 6.90 -12.82
C ARG A 38 -2.18 7.23 -12.12
N ASP A 39 -3.25 6.49 -12.40
CA ASP A 39 -4.57 6.72 -11.83
C ASP A 39 -4.58 6.49 -10.31
N ASN A 40 -3.86 5.48 -9.80
CA ASN A 40 -3.71 5.26 -8.37
C ASN A 40 -3.16 6.47 -7.63
N VAL A 41 -2.29 7.27 -8.26
CA VAL A 41 -1.77 8.52 -7.66
C VAL A 41 -2.71 9.69 -7.92
N ALA A 42 -3.21 9.83 -9.15
CA ALA A 42 -4.07 10.95 -9.54
C ALA A 42 -5.43 10.94 -8.83
N ALA A 43 -5.95 9.75 -8.51
CA ALA A 43 -7.27 9.56 -7.91
C ALA A 43 -7.46 10.30 -6.59
N PHE A 44 -6.42 10.33 -5.75
CA PHE A 44 -6.47 11.04 -4.48
C PHE A 44 -6.80 12.52 -4.65
N ALA A 45 -6.39 13.17 -5.75
CA ALA A 45 -6.67 14.57 -5.98
C ALA A 45 -8.16 14.88 -6.24
N ARG A 46 -8.95 13.87 -6.64
CA ARG A 46 -10.41 14.02 -6.83
C ARG A 46 -11.17 14.09 -5.52
N TYR A 47 -10.60 13.55 -4.44
CA TYR A 47 -11.16 13.63 -3.09
C TYR A 47 -10.65 14.88 -2.38
N VAL A 48 -11.55 15.76 -1.95
CA VAL A 48 -11.22 17.03 -1.30
C VAL A 48 -11.56 16.94 0.19
N THR A 49 -10.62 17.35 1.05
CA THR A 49 -10.86 17.46 2.49
C THR A 49 -11.52 18.80 2.81
N VAL A 50 -12.63 18.76 3.54
CA VAL A 50 -13.30 19.98 4.03
C VAL A 50 -12.59 20.44 5.30
N HIS A 51 -12.07 21.66 5.28
CA HIS A 51 -11.39 22.25 6.43
C HIS A 51 -12.44 22.95 7.31
N HIS A 52 -12.56 22.53 8.58
CA HIS A 52 -13.49 23.14 9.51
C HIS A 52 -12.78 24.23 10.32
N HIS A 53 -13.03 25.50 9.95
CA HIS A 53 -12.31 26.64 10.54
C HIS A 53 -12.74 27.04 11.96
N MET A 54 -13.80 26.48 12.53
CA MET A 54 -14.19 26.68 13.94
C MET A 54 -15.14 25.56 14.41
N ASN A 55 -14.67 24.59 15.21
CA ASN A 55 -15.35 24.04 16.41
C ASN A 55 -14.76 22.71 16.91
N ARG A 56 -14.69 22.63 18.26
CA ARG A 56 -14.72 21.45 19.16
C ARG A 56 -13.81 20.26 18.84
N LEU A 57 -12.81 20.09 19.72
CA LEU A 57 -12.12 18.84 20.01
C LEU A 57 -13.14 17.71 20.23
N ILE A 58 -13.16 16.74 19.32
CA ILE A 58 -13.91 15.49 19.44
C ILE A 58 -12.89 14.39 19.76
N PRO A 59 -13.08 13.55 20.79
CA PRO A 59 -12.14 12.48 21.09
C PRO A 59 -12.37 11.23 20.21
N PHE A 60 -11.31 10.39 20.07
CA PHE A 60 -11.21 9.01 19.48
C PHE A 60 -10.81 8.91 17.98
N CYS A 61 -10.10 7.88 17.46
CA CYS A 61 -9.56 6.57 17.91
C CYS A 61 -8.10 6.38 17.43
N THR A 62 -7.34 5.50 18.07
CA THR A 62 -5.95 5.11 17.76
C THR A 62 -5.78 4.49 16.37
N LEU A 63 -4.71 4.89 15.66
CA LEU A 63 -4.18 4.19 14.48
C LEU A 63 -2.99 3.34 14.94
N ASP A 64 -3.17 2.02 14.96
CA ASP A 64 -2.03 1.11 15.11
C ASP A 64 -1.28 1.05 13.77
N PHE A 65 -0.17 1.78 13.70
CA PHE A 65 0.81 1.56 12.67
C PHE A 65 1.56 0.27 13.03
N PHE A 66 1.07 -0.89 12.59
CA PHE A 66 1.80 -2.14 12.70
C PHE A 66 2.91 -2.16 11.64
N PRO A 67 4.20 -1.98 11.97
CA PRO A 67 5.24 -2.52 11.12
C PRO A 67 5.08 -4.06 11.19
N PRO A 68 4.79 -4.76 10.07
CA PRO A 68 4.90 -6.21 10.10
C PRO A 68 6.32 -6.55 10.55
N ARG A 69 6.47 -7.31 11.64
CA ARG A 69 7.74 -7.97 11.96
C ARG A 69 8.05 -8.91 10.79
N MET A 70 8.89 -8.47 9.88
CA MET A 70 9.44 -9.30 8.81
C MET A 70 10.42 -10.30 9.43
N ALA A 71 9.90 -11.43 9.91
CA ALA A 71 10.70 -12.47 10.56
C ALA A 71 11.48 -13.36 9.57
N ASN A 72 11.29 -13.18 8.25
CA ASN A 72 11.65 -14.21 7.26
C ASN A 72 12.62 -13.77 6.13
N PHE A 73 13.30 -12.63 6.24
CA PHE A 73 14.32 -12.25 5.24
C PHE A 73 15.73 -12.54 5.79
N GLU A 74 16.15 -13.80 5.70
CA GLU A 74 17.51 -14.23 6.08
C GLU A 74 18.51 -14.13 4.91
N THR A 75 18.05 -13.93 3.67
CA THR A 75 18.89 -13.94 2.47
C THR A 75 18.68 -12.69 1.60
N PRO A 76 19.76 -12.08 1.06
CA PRO A 76 19.69 -10.97 0.11
C PRO A 76 19.34 -11.42 -1.32
N ASP A 77 19.21 -12.72 -1.56
CA ASP A 77 18.74 -13.24 -2.84
C ASP A 77 17.27 -12.84 -3.03
N LEU A 78 17.00 -12.09 -4.09
CA LEU A 78 15.64 -11.93 -4.59
C LEU A 78 15.11 -13.35 -4.85
N ALA A 79 13.93 -13.69 -4.34
CA ALA A 79 13.27 -14.98 -4.60
C ALA A 79 13.12 -15.29 -6.12
N PHE A 80 13.33 -14.27 -6.96
CA PHE A 80 13.23 -14.25 -8.42
C PHE A 80 14.58 -14.26 -9.15
N SER A 81 15.71 -14.55 -8.48
CA SER A 81 17.01 -14.73 -9.15
C SER A 81 17.32 -16.22 -9.32
N SER A 82 17.16 -16.75 -10.53
CA SER A 82 17.64 -18.09 -10.87
C SER A 82 19.16 -18.07 -11.04
N LYS A 83 19.83 -19.15 -10.61
CA LYS A 83 21.25 -19.39 -10.92
C LYS A 83 21.49 -19.72 -12.40
N GLU A 84 20.44 -20.16 -13.09
CA GLU A 84 20.40 -20.44 -14.53
C GLU A 84 19.58 -19.33 -15.18
N GLY A 85 20.22 -18.34 -15.82
CA GLY A 85 19.57 -17.13 -16.31
C GLY A 85 18.30 -17.37 -17.17
N TYR A 86 17.41 -16.38 -17.19
CA TYR A 86 16.04 -16.50 -17.70
C TYR A 86 15.84 -16.35 -19.23
N GLY A 87 16.91 -16.43 -20.04
CA GLY A 87 16.81 -16.26 -21.50
C GLY A 87 16.38 -14.86 -21.93
N GLU A 88 15.54 -14.75 -22.97
CA GLU A 88 14.97 -13.47 -23.45
C GLU A 88 13.72 -13.02 -22.67
N ASP A 89 13.18 -13.86 -21.78
CA ASP A 89 12.00 -13.56 -20.99
C ASP A 89 12.35 -12.77 -19.71
N SER A 90 11.39 -12.01 -19.19
CA SER A 90 11.59 -11.39 -17.88
C SER A 90 11.67 -12.47 -16.79
N GLY A 91 12.71 -12.43 -15.96
CA GLY A 91 12.90 -13.43 -14.90
C GLY A 91 11.74 -13.52 -13.91
N LEU A 92 11.01 -12.41 -13.73
CA LEU A 92 9.77 -12.38 -12.96
C LEU A 92 8.64 -13.17 -13.65
N ALA A 93 8.43 -12.99 -14.97
CA ALA A 93 7.38 -13.72 -15.68
C ALA A 93 7.63 -15.23 -15.68
N VAL A 94 8.88 -15.66 -15.87
CA VAL A 94 9.26 -17.07 -15.77
C VAL A 94 9.03 -17.61 -14.37
N TYR A 95 9.48 -16.89 -13.33
CA TYR A 95 9.23 -17.28 -11.94
C TYR A 95 7.74 -17.39 -11.63
N VAL A 96 6.95 -16.36 -11.97
CA VAL A 96 5.50 -16.34 -11.72
C VAL A 96 4.84 -17.53 -12.41
N THR A 97 5.17 -17.80 -13.66
CA THR A 97 4.59 -18.91 -14.42
C THR A 97 4.96 -20.28 -13.84
N GLN A 98 6.16 -20.41 -13.26
CA GLN A 98 6.64 -21.69 -12.71
C GLN A 98 6.23 -21.91 -11.24
N ALA A 99 6.15 -20.85 -10.44
CA ALA A 99 5.98 -20.94 -8.99
C ALA A 99 4.56 -20.59 -8.52
N ILE A 100 3.76 -19.89 -9.34
CA ILE A 100 2.40 -19.47 -9.00
C ILE A 100 1.39 -20.31 -9.77
N ASP A 101 0.52 -20.99 -9.02
CA ASP A 101 -0.59 -21.74 -9.60
C ASP A 101 -1.66 -20.78 -10.13
N ALA A 102 -1.75 -20.67 -11.46
CA ALA A 102 -2.74 -19.83 -12.13
C ALA A 102 -4.17 -20.36 -12.02
N THR A 103 -4.37 -21.57 -11.48
CA THR A 103 -5.67 -22.20 -11.30
C THR A 103 -6.26 -21.97 -9.91
N VAL A 104 -5.58 -21.21 -9.04
CA VAL A 104 -6.04 -20.90 -7.68
C VAL A 104 -7.48 -20.42 -7.71
N LYS A 105 -8.30 -21.13 -6.96
CA LYS A 105 -9.68 -20.77 -6.69
C LYS A 105 -9.74 -20.38 -5.23
N TRP A 106 -10.47 -19.34 -4.96
CA TRP A 106 -11.47 -19.33 -3.91
C TRP A 106 -11.66 -20.59 -3.00
N ASP A 107 -11.92 -21.81 -3.50
CA ASP A 107 -11.98 -23.04 -2.66
C ASP A 107 -10.65 -23.32 -1.89
N ASP A 108 -9.52 -22.92 -2.48
CA ASP A 108 -8.19 -22.99 -1.88
C ASP A 108 -8.03 -22.00 -0.73
N ILE A 109 -8.74 -20.86 -0.75
CA ILE A 109 -8.80 -19.94 0.40
C ILE A 109 -9.57 -20.59 1.56
N ALA A 110 -10.65 -21.32 1.26
CA ALA A 110 -11.37 -22.08 2.27
C ALA A 110 -10.52 -23.22 2.84
N TRP A 111 -9.72 -23.88 2.01
CA TRP A 111 -8.71 -24.86 2.44
C TRP A 111 -7.65 -24.22 3.34
N LEU A 112 -7.06 -23.09 2.94
CA LEU A 112 -6.05 -22.37 3.72
C LEU A 112 -6.58 -21.97 5.10
N LYS A 113 -7.82 -21.48 5.17
CA LYS A 113 -8.49 -21.13 6.44
C LYS A 113 -8.72 -22.33 7.36
N ARG A 114 -8.81 -23.55 6.83
CA ARG A 114 -8.86 -24.78 7.66
C ARG A 114 -7.48 -25.19 8.19
N MET A 115 -6.41 -24.76 7.53
CA MET A 115 -5.03 -25.11 7.88
C MET A 115 -4.43 -24.18 8.96
N THR A 116 -5.05 -23.03 9.23
CA THR A 116 -4.53 -22.05 10.19
C THR A 116 -5.63 -21.41 11.04
N SER A 117 -5.31 -21.06 12.28
CA SER A 117 -6.14 -20.22 13.14
C SER A 117 -5.79 -18.73 13.03
N LEU A 118 -4.75 -18.39 12.25
CA LEU A 118 -4.34 -17.00 12.05
C LEU A 118 -5.37 -16.25 11.16
N PRO A 119 -5.53 -14.93 11.35
CA PRO A 119 -6.28 -14.11 10.42
C PRO A 119 -5.72 -14.22 9.00
N VAL A 120 -6.60 -14.48 8.04
CA VAL A 120 -6.26 -14.51 6.60
C VAL A 120 -6.81 -13.24 5.96
N VAL A 121 -5.94 -12.48 5.30
CA VAL A 121 -6.30 -11.27 4.55
C VAL A 121 -6.15 -11.56 3.06
N VAL A 122 -7.22 -11.35 2.28
CA VAL A 122 -7.19 -11.49 0.83
C VAL A 122 -6.74 -10.16 0.22
N LYS A 123 -5.54 -10.16 -0.37
CA LYS A 123 -4.96 -8.98 -1.01
C LYS A 123 -5.31 -8.97 -2.51
N GLY A 124 -5.75 -7.82 -3.02
CA GLY A 124 -6.11 -7.64 -4.44
C GLY A 124 -7.60 -7.68 -4.75
N VAL A 125 -8.46 -7.48 -3.74
CA VAL A 125 -9.92 -7.31 -3.90
C VAL A 125 -10.21 -5.90 -4.43
N LEU A 126 -10.94 -5.81 -5.55
CA LEU A 126 -11.07 -4.56 -6.30
C LEU A 126 -12.49 -4.22 -6.73
N THR A 127 -13.45 -5.11 -6.51
CA THR A 127 -14.86 -4.86 -6.76
C THR A 127 -15.68 -5.11 -5.50
N ALA A 128 -16.88 -4.51 -5.42
CA ALA A 128 -17.81 -4.78 -4.31
C ALA A 128 -18.29 -6.23 -4.35
N GLU A 129 -18.45 -6.77 -5.55
CA GLU A 129 -18.69 -8.17 -5.84
C GLU A 129 -17.57 -9.00 -5.22
N ASP A 130 -16.31 -8.78 -5.57
CA ASP A 130 -15.13 -9.44 -4.97
C ASP A 130 -15.00 -9.26 -3.46
N ALA A 131 -15.53 -8.19 -2.88
CA ALA A 131 -15.54 -8.03 -1.42
C ALA A 131 -16.61 -8.91 -0.77
N LYS A 132 -17.82 -8.96 -1.34
CA LYS A 132 -18.89 -9.91 -0.96
C LYS A 132 -18.49 -11.34 -1.28
N GLU A 133 -17.68 -11.50 -2.31
CA GLU A 133 -17.18 -12.74 -2.81
C GLU A 133 -15.82 -13.12 -2.14
N ALA A 134 -15.10 -12.21 -1.50
CA ALA A 134 -14.13 -12.56 -0.47
C ALA A 134 -14.85 -13.17 0.75
N LEU A 135 -16.18 -13.00 0.79
CA LEU A 135 -17.08 -13.86 1.55
C LEU A 135 -17.60 -15.07 0.72
N LYS A 136 -17.61 -15.06 -0.64
CA LYS A 136 -18.19 -16.07 -1.61
C LYS A 136 -17.76 -16.28 -3.13
N TYR A 137 -16.90 -15.50 -3.86
CA TYR A 137 -16.17 -15.66 -5.20
C TYR A 137 -16.29 -14.77 -6.56
N GLY A 138 -15.46 -13.69 -6.79
CA GLY A 138 -14.75 -13.26 -8.06
C GLY A 138 -15.19 -12.08 -9.01
N LEU A 139 -14.22 -11.23 -9.53
CA LEU A 139 -14.01 -10.71 -10.94
C LEU A 139 -12.81 -9.73 -11.24
N ASP A 140 -12.59 -9.46 -12.55
CA ASP A 140 -11.41 -8.86 -13.25
C ASP A 140 -11.43 -7.35 -13.58
N GLY A 141 -10.23 -6.74 -13.62
CA GLY A 141 -9.95 -5.39 -14.17
C GLY A 141 -9.93 -4.27 -13.11
N VAL A 142 -8.79 -3.59 -12.94
CA VAL A 142 -8.49 -2.87 -11.70
C VAL A 142 -8.57 -1.33 -11.86
N PRO A 143 -9.65 -0.67 -11.43
CA PRO A 143 -9.68 0.79 -11.24
C PRO A 143 -8.71 1.23 -10.13
N ALA A 144 -8.51 2.55 -9.96
CA ALA A 144 -7.68 3.05 -8.87
C ALA A 144 -8.25 2.62 -7.51
N THR A 145 -7.39 2.16 -6.59
CA THR A 145 -7.82 1.50 -5.35
C THR A 145 -8.68 2.40 -4.47
N ILE A 146 -8.41 3.71 -4.43
CA ILE A 146 -9.23 4.64 -3.66
C ILE A 146 -10.62 4.90 -4.27
N ASP A 147 -10.82 4.72 -5.57
CA ASP A 147 -12.15 4.88 -6.19
C ASP A 147 -13.09 3.74 -5.83
N VAL A 148 -12.55 2.53 -5.63
CA VAL A 148 -13.33 1.33 -5.28
C VAL A 148 -13.46 1.12 -3.78
N LEU A 149 -12.59 1.72 -2.98
CA LEU A 149 -12.59 1.60 -1.52
C LEU A 149 -13.99 1.83 -0.91
N PRO A 150 -14.77 2.87 -1.26
CA PRO A 150 -16.09 3.09 -0.65
C PRO A 150 -17.07 1.94 -0.91
N ALA A 151 -17.09 1.41 -2.14
CA ALA A 151 -17.97 0.32 -2.52
C ALA A 151 -17.60 -0.99 -1.79
N VAL A 152 -16.29 -1.24 -1.59
CA VAL A 152 -15.79 -2.38 -0.80
C VAL A 152 -16.17 -2.23 0.67
N VAL A 153 -15.99 -1.05 1.26
CA VAL A 153 -16.35 -0.77 2.66
C VAL A 153 -17.86 -0.95 2.89
N GLU A 154 -18.69 -0.45 1.98
CA GLU A 154 -20.14 -0.64 2.03
C GLU A 154 -20.51 -2.13 1.95
N ALA A 155 -19.91 -2.85 1.00
CA ALA A 155 -20.19 -4.26 0.74
C ALA A 155 -19.89 -5.19 1.94
N VAL A 156 -18.88 -4.88 2.74
CA VAL A 156 -18.53 -5.72 3.91
C VAL A 156 -19.39 -5.43 5.14
N GLU A 157 -20.15 -4.32 5.17
CA GLU A 157 -21.07 -3.96 6.25
C GLU A 157 -20.41 -4.00 7.66
N GLY A 158 -19.13 -3.63 7.75
CA GLY A 158 -18.36 -3.65 8.99
C GLY A 158 -18.06 -5.03 9.58
N LYS A 159 -18.33 -6.12 8.84
CA LYS A 159 -18.08 -7.50 9.29
C LYS A 159 -16.60 -7.88 9.32
N VAL A 160 -15.77 -7.17 8.54
CA VAL A 160 -14.32 -7.34 8.48
C VAL A 160 -13.64 -5.99 8.37
N ASP A 161 -12.38 -5.93 8.79
CA ASP A 161 -11.53 -4.77 8.58
C ASP A 161 -11.16 -4.64 7.10
N VAL A 162 -11.24 -3.43 6.56
CA VAL A 162 -10.81 -3.12 5.19
C VAL A 162 -9.50 -2.33 5.24
N PHE A 163 -8.56 -2.70 4.39
CA PHE A 163 -7.27 -2.02 4.26
C PHE A 163 -7.07 -1.57 2.81
N MET A 164 -6.24 -0.55 2.59
CA MET A 164 -5.95 -0.04 1.24
C MET A 164 -4.45 0.07 0.98
N ASP A 165 -4.03 -0.27 -0.24
CA ASP A 165 -2.71 0.07 -0.75
C ASP A 165 -2.83 0.69 -2.16
N GLY A 166 -1.70 1.12 -2.73
CA GLY A 166 -1.66 1.72 -4.06
C GLY A 166 -1.78 3.24 -4.04
N GLY A 167 -0.73 3.93 -4.50
CA GLY A 167 -0.73 5.38 -4.74
C GLY A 167 -0.55 6.29 -3.52
N VAL A 168 -0.46 5.76 -2.31
CA VAL A 168 -0.27 6.54 -1.07
C VAL A 168 1.14 7.14 -1.02
N HIS A 169 1.23 8.47 -1.08
CA HIS A 169 2.51 9.20 -1.04
C HIS A 169 2.56 10.35 -0.02
N LYS A 170 1.41 10.78 0.50
CA LYS A 170 1.29 11.91 1.43
C LYS A 170 0.40 11.57 2.62
N GLY A 171 0.57 12.28 3.73
CA GLY A 171 -0.33 12.16 4.89
C GLY A 171 -1.80 12.47 4.57
N THR A 172 -2.07 13.37 3.61
CA THR A 172 -3.45 13.63 3.14
C THR A 172 -4.05 12.46 2.38
N ASP A 173 -3.24 11.64 1.73
CA ASP A 173 -3.71 10.43 1.04
C ASP A 173 -4.16 9.39 2.07
N VAL A 174 -3.37 9.23 3.14
CA VAL A 174 -3.74 8.39 4.29
C VAL A 174 -5.05 8.88 4.91
N LEU A 175 -5.18 10.18 5.17
CA LEU A 175 -6.40 10.76 5.73
C LEU A 175 -7.63 10.47 4.86
N LYS A 176 -7.52 10.62 3.53
CA LYS A 176 -8.63 10.35 2.60
C LYS A 176 -9.04 8.89 2.64
N ALA A 177 -8.10 7.97 2.62
CA ALA A 177 -8.39 6.53 2.69
C ALA A 177 -9.12 6.16 4.00
N LEU A 178 -8.64 6.69 5.13
CA LEU A 178 -9.29 6.50 6.43
C LEU A 178 -10.70 7.10 6.46
N ALA A 179 -10.88 8.30 5.91
CA ALA A 179 -12.19 8.94 5.82
C ALA A 179 -13.19 8.19 4.95
N LEU A 180 -12.70 7.41 3.97
CA LEU A 180 -13.52 6.53 3.12
C LEU A 180 -13.74 5.13 3.74
N GLY A 181 -13.27 4.89 4.96
CA GLY A 181 -13.56 3.69 5.74
C GLY A 181 -12.49 2.61 5.75
N ALA A 182 -11.29 2.88 5.20
CA ALA A 182 -10.15 1.99 5.44
C ALA A 182 -9.73 2.06 6.93
N LYS A 183 -9.35 0.92 7.51
CA LYS A 183 -8.79 0.83 8.86
C LYS A 183 -7.33 1.27 8.91
N ALA A 184 -6.56 0.91 7.88
CA ALA A 184 -5.18 1.33 7.71
C ALA A 184 -4.80 1.30 6.23
N VAL A 185 -3.66 1.91 5.92
CA VAL A 185 -3.07 1.89 4.57
C VAL A 185 -1.69 1.25 4.59
N PHE A 186 -1.33 0.56 3.50
CA PHE A 186 0.01 0.04 3.29
C PHE A 186 0.77 0.86 2.27
N VAL A 187 2.08 0.98 2.47
CA VAL A 187 2.98 1.80 1.65
C VAL A 187 4.05 0.89 1.05
N GLY A 188 4.09 0.81 -0.28
CA GLY A 188 5.02 -0.03 -1.04
C GLY A 188 6.28 0.73 -1.48
N ARG A 189 6.26 1.25 -2.71
CA ARG A 189 7.41 1.93 -3.35
C ARG A 189 8.13 2.96 -2.47
N PRO A 190 7.45 3.82 -1.68
CA PRO A 190 8.15 4.76 -0.80
C PRO A 190 9.13 4.10 0.16
N VAL A 191 8.82 2.90 0.69
CA VAL A 191 9.72 2.16 1.58
C VAL A 191 10.95 1.67 0.81
N LEU A 192 10.78 1.22 -0.43
CA LEU A 192 11.89 0.77 -1.29
C LEU A 192 12.82 1.91 -1.68
N TRP A 193 12.26 3.08 -2.02
CA TRP A 193 13.05 4.29 -2.29
C TRP A 193 13.86 4.71 -1.08
N ALA A 194 13.22 4.71 0.10
CA ALA A 194 13.88 5.05 1.35
C ALA A 194 15.02 4.10 1.70
N LEU A 195 14.81 2.80 1.49
CA LEU A 195 15.82 1.77 1.67
C LEU A 195 17.02 1.97 0.75
N ALA A 196 16.77 2.31 -0.53
CA ALA A 196 17.84 2.57 -1.51
C ALA A 196 18.67 3.82 -1.16
N CYS A 197 18.04 4.85 -0.59
CA CYS A 197 18.70 6.12 -0.26
C CYS A 197 19.53 6.04 1.02
N GLU A 198 18.94 5.57 2.12
CA GLU A 198 19.53 5.66 3.46
C GLU A 198 19.25 4.40 4.32
N GLY A 199 18.96 3.25 3.71
CA GLY A 199 18.74 2.01 4.44
C GLY A 199 17.55 2.07 5.41
N ASP A 200 17.73 1.46 6.59
CA ASP A 200 16.76 1.45 7.69
C ASP A 200 16.42 2.85 8.22
N LYS A 201 17.42 3.75 8.26
CA LYS A 201 17.23 5.15 8.61
C LYS A 201 16.31 5.86 7.61
N GLY A 202 16.51 5.60 6.31
CA GLY A 202 15.65 6.13 5.26
C GLY A 202 14.21 5.68 5.46
N VAL A 203 13.99 4.38 5.64
CA VAL A 203 12.65 3.81 5.90
C VAL A 203 11.99 4.48 7.11
N SER A 204 12.73 4.60 8.21
CA SER A 204 12.25 5.27 9.43
C SER A 204 11.85 6.73 9.16
N ASN A 205 12.65 7.46 8.37
CA ASN A 205 12.37 8.85 8.00
C ASN A 205 11.10 8.98 7.14
N VAL A 206 10.93 8.15 6.11
CA VAL A 206 9.74 8.18 5.25
C VAL A 206 8.46 7.88 6.05
N LEU A 207 8.49 6.88 6.93
CA LEU A 207 7.36 6.58 7.81
C LEU A 207 7.06 7.75 8.75
N GLN A 208 8.10 8.42 9.28
CA GLN A 208 7.93 9.58 10.14
C GLN A 208 7.39 10.81 9.38
N ILE A 209 7.79 11.01 8.11
CA ILE A 209 7.25 12.05 7.24
C ILE A 209 5.75 11.83 7.05
N LEU A 210 5.33 10.63 6.63
CA LEU A 210 3.92 10.30 6.44
C LEU A 210 3.10 10.47 7.73
N ARG A 211 3.65 10.06 8.87
CA ARG A 211 3.02 10.25 10.19
C ARG A 211 2.84 11.74 10.53
N LYS A 212 3.87 12.57 10.31
CA LYS A 212 3.82 14.01 10.59
C LYS A 212 2.82 14.72 9.67
N GLU A 213 2.83 14.39 8.39
CA GLU A 213 1.87 14.94 7.43
C GLU A 213 0.44 14.54 7.77
N LEU A 214 0.21 13.29 8.16
CA LEU A 214 -1.12 12.82 8.58
C LEU A 214 -1.60 13.59 9.81
N HIS A 215 -0.75 13.71 10.85
CA HIS A 215 -1.07 14.52 12.03
C HIS A 215 -1.44 15.96 11.67
N LEU A 216 -0.67 16.59 10.78
CA LEU A 216 -0.95 17.95 10.34
C LEU A 216 -2.28 18.02 9.58
N ALA A 217 -2.53 17.08 8.67
CA ALA A 217 -3.76 17.02 7.90
C ALA A 217 -4.99 16.86 8.80
N LEU A 218 -4.92 15.97 9.80
CA LEU A 218 -5.96 15.78 10.81
C LEU A 218 -6.20 17.08 11.60
N ALA A 219 -5.13 17.71 12.10
CA ALA A 219 -5.24 18.96 12.85
C ALA A 219 -5.93 20.06 12.02
N LEU A 220 -5.62 20.14 10.72
CA LEU A 220 -6.21 21.11 9.79
C LEU A 220 -7.67 20.82 9.42
N THR A 221 -8.13 19.57 9.53
CA THR A 221 -9.55 19.22 9.38
C THR A 221 -10.34 19.32 10.68
N GLY A 222 -9.71 19.71 11.79
CA GLY A 222 -10.33 19.81 13.11
C GLY A 222 -10.37 18.49 13.88
N ILE A 223 -9.67 17.46 13.40
CA ILE A 223 -9.54 16.15 14.06
C ILE A 223 -8.24 16.15 14.86
N CYS A 224 -8.32 16.00 16.18
CA CYS A 224 -7.14 15.86 17.03
C CYS A 224 -6.95 14.40 17.43
N ILE A 225 -5.89 13.76 16.93
CA ILE A 225 -5.51 12.41 17.32
C ILE A 225 -4.28 12.50 18.22
N ASP A 226 -4.35 11.92 19.42
CA ASP A 226 -3.19 11.64 20.25
C ASP A 226 -2.61 10.28 19.84
N LEU A 227 -1.49 10.29 19.10
CA LEU A 227 -0.73 9.08 18.75
C LEU A 227 0.40 8.78 19.75
N ASN A 228 0.47 9.46 20.91
CA ASN A 228 1.54 9.28 21.89
C ASN A 228 1.17 8.31 23.03
N ASN A 229 -0.07 7.83 23.10
CA ASN A 229 -0.45 6.67 23.92
C ASN A 229 -0.67 5.44 23.03
N ILE A 230 0.46 4.92 22.53
CA ILE A 230 0.61 3.62 21.86
C ILE A 230 1.44 2.73 22.79
#